data_AF-A0A836JY63-F1
#
_entry.id   AF-A0A836JY63-F1
#
_cell.length_a   1.000
_cell.length_b   1.000
_cell.length_c   1.000
_cell.angle_alpha   90.00
_cell.angle_beta   90.00
_cell.angle_gamma   90.00
#
_symmetry.space_group_name_H-M   'P 1'
#
loop_
_entity.id
_entity.type
_entity.pdbx_description
1 polymer ?
#
loop_
_entity_poly.entity_id
_entity_poly.type
_entity_poly.pdbx_seq_one_letter_code
_entity_poly.pdbx_strand_id
1 'polypeptide(L)'
;FFRTEKVRWMVVIRNLVEFALTIFYMTFIWESLVSPVYRVFGTQYLDRMWFVKNIIKTTISGILYLATINYLLLHTWMNAWAEMLQFADRLFYKVNISF
;
A
#
# COMPACT_ATOMS: atom_id res chain seq x y z
N PHE A 1 10.88 5.96 28.53
CA PHE A 1 10.98 5.53 27.12
C PHE A 1 12.00 4.41 27.02
N PHE A 2 11.58 3.17 26.73
CA PHE A 2 12.49 2.02 26.61
C PHE A 2 13.20 2.05 25.25
N ARG A 3 14.34 2.75 25.15
CA ARG A 3 15.12 2.81 23.92
C ARG A 3 15.77 1.47 23.64
N THR A 4 15.62 0.95 22.43
CA THR A 4 16.33 -0.26 22.00
C THR A 4 17.83 -0.01 21.84
N GLU A 5 18.67 -0.92 22.31
CA GLU A 5 20.13 -0.73 22.34
C GLU A 5 20.78 -0.61 20.95
N LYS A 6 20.20 -1.23 19.90
CA LYS A 6 20.77 -1.25 18.55
C LYS A 6 19.70 -1.19 17.46
N VAL A 7 20.00 -0.47 16.38
CA VAL A 7 19.16 -0.45 15.16
C VAL A 7 19.33 -1.77 14.42
N ARG A 8 18.23 -2.44 14.10
CA ARG A 8 18.22 -3.69 13.31
C ARG A 8 18.10 -3.37 11.83
N TRP A 9 19.22 -3.06 11.19
CA TRP A 9 19.25 -2.65 9.78
C TRP A 9 18.60 -3.64 8.81
N MET A 10 18.65 -4.95 9.10
CA MET A 10 17.96 -5.97 8.31
C MET A 10 16.43 -5.76 8.28
N VAL A 11 15.83 -5.35 9.40
CA VAL A 11 14.39 -5.04 9.48
C VAL A 11 14.07 -3.77 8.71
N VAL A 12 14.92 -2.74 8.81
CA VAL A 12 14.77 -1.50 8.06
C VAL A 12 14.81 -1.77 6.55
N ILE A 13 15.82 -2.51 6.08
CA ILE A 13 15.96 -2.86 4.66
C ILE A 13 14.75 -3.66 4.19
N ARG A 14 14.28 -4.64 4.96
CA ARG A 14 13.07 -5.40 4.62
C ARG A 14 11.85 -4.50 4.47
N ASN A 15 11.60 -3.62 5.43
CA ASN A 15 10.47 -2.69 5.37
C ASN A 15 10.59 -1.73 4.17
N LEU A 16 11.79 -1.28 3.82
CA LEU A 16 12.03 -0.46 2.62
C LEU A 16 11.82 -1.23 1.32
N VAL A 17 12.20 -2.51 1.26
CA VAL A 17 11.92 -3.39 0.12
C VAL A 17 10.41 -3.62 -0.02
N GLU A 18 9.71 -3.92 1.08
CA GLU A 18 8.25 -4.06 1.09
C GLU A 18 7.55 -2.75 0.67
N PHE A 19 8.06 -1.60 1.11
CA PHE A 19 7.59 -0.27 0.67
C PHE A 19 7.75 -0.08 -0.84
N ALA A 20 8.93 -0.36 -1.39
CA ALA A 20 9.20 -0.23 -2.82
C ALA A 20 8.32 -1.17 -3.65
N LEU A 21 8.20 -2.45 -3.26
CA LEU A 21 7.35 -3.43 -3.93
C LEU A 21 5.87 -3.02 -3.89
N THR A 22 5.41 -2.45 -2.79
CA THR A 22 4.03 -1.99 -2.64
C THR A 22 3.74 -0.78 -3.53
N ILE A 23 4.71 0.13 -3.72
CA ILE A 23 4.59 1.23 -4.71
C ILE A 23 4.48 0.65 -6.13
N PHE A 24 5.35 -0.27 -6.52
CA PHE A 24 5.27 -0.93 -7.84
C PHE A 24 3.93 -1.62 -8.03
N TYR A 25 3.43 -2.31 -7.01
CA TYR A 25 2.12 -2.94 -7.02
C TYR A 25 0.98 -1.93 -7.21
N MET A 26 1.04 -0.75 -6.57
CA MET A 26 0.06 0.31 -6.82
C MET A 26 0.11 0.85 -8.25
N THR A 27 1.28 1.03 -8.83
CA THR A 27 1.42 1.44 -10.23
C THR A 27 0.80 0.39 -11.16
N PHE A 28 1.00 -0.90 -10.86
CA PHE A 28 0.38 -1.99 -11.61
C PHE A 28 -1.16 -1.98 -11.51
N ILE A 29 -1.71 -1.75 -10.32
CA ILE A 29 -3.15 -1.57 -10.09
C ILE A 29 -3.68 -0.40 -10.94
N TRP A 30 -2.97 0.73 -10.92
CA TRP A 30 -3.36 1.93 -11.67
C TRP A 30 -3.45 1.65 -13.18
N GLU A 31 -2.42 1.06 -13.76
CA GLU A 31 -2.41 0.75 -15.19
C GLU A 31 -3.45 -0.31 -15.58
N SER A 32 -3.70 -1.30 -14.71
CA SER A 32 -4.61 -2.40 -15.03
C SER A 32 -6.09 -2.03 -14.85
N LEU A 33 -6.43 -1.25 -13.81
CA LEU A 33 -7.81 -1.04 -13.39
C LEU A 33 -8.30 0.38 -13.63
N VAL A 34 -7.41 1.38 -13.58
CA VAL A 34 -7.79 2.80 -13.62
C VAL A 34 -7.60 3.37 -15.02
N SER A 35 -6.40 3.20 -15.60
CA SER A 35 -6.05 3.61 -16.97
C SER A 35 -7.10 3.25 -18.04
N PRO A 36 -7.64 2.01 -18.12
CA PRO A 36 -8.63 1.67 -19.14
C PRO A 36 -9.97 2.38 -18.97
N VAL A 37 -10.39 2.69 -17.73
CA VAL A 37 -11.65 3.41 -17.48
C VAL A 37 -11.54 4.85 -17.98
N TYR A 38 -10.41 5.51 -17.72
CA TYR A 38 -10.17 6.88 -18.16
C TYR A 38 -9.99 7.00 -19.68
N ARG A 39 -9.36 6.02 -20.34
CA ARG A 39 -9.18 6.04 -21.81
C ARG A 39 -10.50 5.97 -22.57
N VAL A 40 -11.49 5.27 -22.04
CA VAL A 40 -12.82 5.13 -22.68
C VAL A 40 -13.73 6.32 -22.33
N PHE A 41 -13.41 7.05 -21.25
CA PHE A 41 -14.16 8.20 -20.78
C PHE A 41 -14.18 9.31 -21.86
N GLY A 42 -15.37 9.65 -22.36
CA GLY A 42 -15.57 10.67 -23.41
C GLY A 42 -15.62 10.14 -24.85
N THR A 43 -15.35 8.86 -25.10
CA THR A 43 -15.44 8.25 -26.44
C THR A 43 -16.77 7.52 -26.70
N GLN A 44 -17.48 7.11 -25.64
CA GLN A 44 -18.74 6.38 -25.74
C GLN A 44 -19.93 7.25 -25.31
N TYR A 45 -21.08 7.06 -25.96
CA TYR A 45 -22.36 7.59 -25.47
C TYR A 45 -22.61 7.03 -24.07
N LEU A 46 -22.89 7.91 -23.12
CA LEU A 46 -23.08 7.58 -21.70
C LEU A 46 -24.38 6.79 -21.49
N ASP A 47 -24.32 5.49 -21.73
CA ASP A 47 -25.37 4.57 -21.35
C ASP A 47 -25.43 4.43 -19.82
N ARG A 48 -26.63 4.52 -19.24
CA ARG A 48 -26.84 4.49 -17.78
C ARG A 48 -26.34 3.17 -17.19
N MET A 49 -26.49 2.06 -17.92
CA MET A 49 -25.98 0.76 -17.47
C MET A 49 -24.45 0.70 -17.49
N TRP A 50 -23.81 1.32 -18.48
CA TRP A 50 -22.35 1.44 -18.55
C TRP A 50 -21.81 2.27 -17.38
N PHE A 51 -22.47 3.38 -17.05
CA PHE A 51 -22.06 4.25 -15.95
C PHE A 51 -22.09 3.52 -14.59
N VAL A 52 -23.20 2.83 -14.28
CA VAL A 52 -23.32 2.05 -13.04
C VAL A 52 -22.29 0.92 -12.97
N LYS A 53 -22.06 0.19 -14.06
CA LYS A 53 -21.04 -0.87 -14.12
C LYS A 53 -19.63 -0.33 -13.85
N ASN A 54 -19.29 0.83 -14.40
CA ASN A 54 -17.98 1.43 -14.16
C ASN A 54 -17.84 1.93 -12.72
N ILE A 55 -18.86 2.56 -12.13
CA ILE A 55 -18.82 2.97 -10.72
C ILE A 55 -18.53 1.79 -9.79
N ILE A 56 -19.19 0.65 -9.99
CA ILE A 56 -18.97 -0.53 -9.16
C ILE A 56 -17.52 -1.03 -9.33
N LYS A 57 -17.03 -1.11 -10.57
CA LYS A 57 -15.63 -1.52 -10.86
C LYS A 57 -14.59 -0.57 -10.26
N THR A 58 -14.79 0.74 -10.37
CA THR A 58 -13.88 1.74 -9.81
C THR A 58 -13.94 1.76 -8.28
N THR A 59 -15.10 1.50 -7.68
CA THR A 59 -15.25 1.45 -6.21
C THR A 59 -14.44 0.29 -5.62
N ILE A 60 -14.54 -0.92 -6.21
CA ILE A 60 -13.75 -2.08 -5.76
C ILE A 60 -12.25 -1.78 -5.87
N SER A 61 -11.83 -1.22 -7.01
CA SER A 61 -10.44 -0.83 -7.25
C SER A 61 -9.97 0.24 -6.25
N GLY A 62 -10.84 1.20 -5.93
CA GLY A 62 -10.58 2.26 -4.95
C GLY A 62 -10.41 1.72 -3.52
N ILE A 63 -11.25 0.77 -3.10
CA ILE A 63 -11.12 0.12 -1.77
C ILE A 63 -9.79 -0.63 -1.67
N LEU A 64 -9.41 -1.37 -2.71
CA LEU A 64 -8.12 -2.07 -2.77
C LEU A 64 -6.94 -1.10 -2.69
N TYR A 65 -7.02 0.03 -3.40
CA TYR A 65 -6.02 1.08 -3.37
C TYR A 65 -5.91 1.72 -1.97
N LEU A 66 -7.05 2.02 -1.33
CA LEU A 66 -7.11 2.57 0.03
C LEU A 66 -6.54 1.62 1.09
N ALA A 67 -6.81 0.32 0.96
CA ALA A 67 -6.22 -0.69 1.84
C ALA A 67 -4.70 -0.79 1.65
N THR A 68 -4.25 -0.76 0.39
CA THR A 68 -2.83 -0.87 0.05
C THR A 68 -2.05 0.37 0.53
N ILE A 69 -2.61 1.57 0.45
CA ILE A 69 -1.93 2.79 0.91
C ILE A 69 -1.88 2.87 2.43
N ASN A 70 -2.92 2.38 3.12
CA ASN A 70 -2.87 2.21 4.57
C ASN A 70 -1.75 1.25 4.98
N TYR A 71 -1.63 0.11 4.30
CA TYR A 71 -0.54 -0.83 4.56
C TYR A 71 0.83 -0.21 4.28
N LEU A 72 1.01 0.45 3.13
CA LEU A 72 2.26 1.14 2.78
C LEU A 72 2.68 2.13 3.87
N LEU A 73 1.77 3.01 4.28
CA LEU A 73 2.06 4.09 5.23
C LEU A 73 2.23 3.58 6.66
N LEU A 74 1.25 2.83 7.17
CA LEU A 74 1.20 2.44 8.58
C LEU A 74 2.09 1.23 8.89
N HIS A 75 2.25 0.30 7.94
CA HIS A 75 3.07 -0.88 8.14
C HIS A 75 4.51 -0.62 7.73
N THR A 76 4.78 -0.53 6.43
CA THR A 76 6.16 -0.55 5.92
C THR A 76 6.90 0.74 6.28
N TRP A 77 6.28 1.89 6.04
CA TRP A 77 6.91 3.19 6.27
C TRP A 77 7.07 3.48 7.76
N MET A 78 5.99 3.47 8.55
CA MET A 78 6.09 3.75 9.99
C MET A 78 6.98 2.74 10.74
N ASN A 79 6.97 1.44 10.38
CA ASN A 79 7.88 0.48 11.02
C ASN A 79 9.35 0.71 10.65
N ALA A 80 9.65 1.12 9.42
CA ALA A 80 11.02 1.49 9.04
C ALA A 80 11.51 2.68 9.88
N TRP A 81 10.68 3.71 10.04
CA TRP A 81 11.01 4.88 10.85
C TRP A 81 11.10 4.57 12.34
N ALA A 82 10.19 3.75 12.89
CA ALA A 82 10.24 3.33 14.28
C ALA A 82 11.54 2.57 14.60
N GLU A 83 12.00 1.73 13.67
CA GLU A 83 13.27 1.00 13.80
C GLU A 83 14.50 1.93 13.70
N MET A 84 14.51 2.85 12.73
CA MET A 84 15.59 3.82 12.57
C MET A 84 15.71 4.77 13.78
N LEU A 85 14.57 5.22 14.32
CA LEU A 85 14.50 6.14 15.46
C LEU A 85 14.56 5.43 16.82
N GLN A 86 14.68 4.09 16.84
CA GLN A 86 14.73 3.28 18.05
C GLN A 86 13.52 3.49 18.98
N PHE A 87 12.35 3.80 18.41
CA PHE A 87 11.12 3.92 19.19
C PHE A 87 10.77 2.57 19.83
N ALA A 88 10.45 2.61 21.12
CA ALA A 88 10.22 1.47 21.98
C ALA A 88 9.00 0.63 21.59
N ASP A 89 7.95 1.30 21.10
CA ASP A 89 6.64 0.69 20.87
C ASP A 89 6.59 0.03 19.49
N ARG A 90 7.13 -1.19 19.42
CA ARG A 90 7.16 -2.04 18.23
C ARG A 90 5.99 -3.03 18.20
N LEU A 91 4.85 -2.66 18.80
CA LEU A 91 3.69 -3.55 18.96
C LEU A 91 2.90 -3.77 17.67
N PHE A 92 3.28 -3.17 16.54
CA PHE A 92 2.58 -3.41 15.28
C PHE A 92 2.84 -4.83 14.75
N TYR A 93 4.07 -5.37 14.77
CA TYR A 93 4.36 -6.73 14.27
C TYR A 93 5.56 -7.40 14.95
N LYS A 94 5.31 -8.31 15.90
CA LYS A 94 6.29 -9.36 16.25
C LYS A 94 6.19 -10.48 15.22
N VAL A 95 7.01 -10.43 14.17
CA VAL A 95 7.26 -11.61 13.32
C VAL A 95 8.23 -12.50 14.09
N ASN A 96 7.68 -13.50 14.77
CA ASN A 96 8.46 -14.52 15.46
C ASN A 96 8.73 -15.65 14.46
N ILE A 97 9.82 -15.54 13.71
CA ILE A 97 10.35 -16.65 12.91
C ILE A 97 11.75 -16.93 13.45
N SER A 98 11.82 -17.93 14.33
CA SER A 98 13.08 -18.59 14.68
C SER A 98 13.51 -19.43 13.48
N PHE A 99 14.68 -19.13 12.95
CA PHE A 99 15.53 -20.14 12.31
C PHE A 99 16.52 -20.63 13.34
#